data_AF-A0A8K0VIH7-F1
#
_entry.id   AF-A0A8K0VIH7-F1
#
_cell.length_a   1.000
_cell.length_b   1.000
_cell.length_c   1.000
_cell.angle_alpha   90.00
_cell.angle_beta   90.00
_cell.angle_gamma   90.00
#
_symmetry.space_group_name_H-M   'P 1'
#
loop_
_entity.id
_entity.type
_entity.pdbx_description
1 polymer ?
#
loop_
_entity_poly.entity_id
_entity_poly.type
_entity_poly.pdbx_seq_one_letter_code
_entity_poly.pdbx_strand_id
1 'polypeptide(L)'
;MFNYANLHDVFPSGLPNPYDRKLQHEIESSRKSFDGILFIDRVLRAVGITKAKVYPPKTDNAVKQLHQQICDANMSMHYKFSLFYYVLLDFDEASDHQSVSEAFVEASGMPKKYQIFMKGLWYMDKQDFARALEYIAHPSLIPDFADDIITVLVRRAQGNDYTLALSYFQTVQPILQTSAALELLFNAIARTSVSEALFYSRTHPTHTRQLLFRQLVASVLDGRGGEEFSNRASELAFLPLDFAEEEWFEEYLTTGNGKSHKKAKDTLLIRKIASDRFSEVSNQRQGGQWAGVLEGIKGGIGGQTE
;
A
#
# COMPACT_ATOMS: atom_id res chain seq x y z
N MET A 1 0.19 -42.78 7.64
CA MET A 1 0.33 -41.61 8.54
C MET A 1 1.27 -40.65 7.85
N PHE A 2 0.83 -39.42 7.60
CA PHE A 2 1.63 -38.42 6.88
C PHE A 2 2.87 -38.04 7.69
N ASN A 3 4.05 -38.09 7.07
CA ASN A 3 5.30 -37.68 7.68
C ASN A 3 6.00 -36.61 6.84
N TYR A 4 5.89 -35.36 7.26
CA TYR A 4 6.51 -34.23 6.57
C TYR A 4 8.05 -34.32 6.45
N ALA A 5 8.71 -35.11 7.30
CA ALA A 5 10.15 -35.35 7.21
C ALA A 5 10.52 -36.34 6.10
N ASN A 6 9.56 -37.08 5.56
CA ASN A 6 9.74 -37.84 4.34
C ASN A 6 9.50 -36.93 3.13
N LEU A 7 10.52 -36.76 2.27
CA LEU A 7 10.42 -35.96 1.05
C LEU A 7 9.22 -36.38 0.18
N HIS A 8 8.99 -37.68 0.04
CA HIS A 8 7.98 -38.22 -0.89
C HIS A 8 6.55 -38.09 -0.37
N ASP A 9 6.36 -37.89 0.92
CA ASP A 9 5.06 -37.56 1.50
C ASP A 9 4.68 -36.10 1.18
N VAL A 10 5.67 -35.22 1.03
CA VAL A 10 5.48 -33.79 0.69
C VAL A 10 5.49 -33.55 -0.81
N PHE A 11 6.47 -34.11 -1.51
CA PHE A 11 6.68 -33.98 -2.96
C PHE A 11 6.59 -35.38 -3.60
N PRO A 12 5.39 -35.78 -4.08
CA PRO A 12 5.17 -37.10 -4.67
C PRO A 12 6.20 -37.46 -5.75
N SER A 13 6.64 -38.72 -5.72
CA SER A 13 7.58 -39.26 -6.71
C SER A 13 7.03 -39.16 -8.13
N GLY A 14 7.86 -38.71 -9.07
CA GLY A 14 7.51 -38.63 -10.48
C GLY A 14 6.87 -37.32 -10.91
N LEU A 15 6.64 -36.37 -9.98
CA LEU A 15 6.28 -35.01 -10.35
C LEU A 15 7.46 -34.32 -11.05
N PRO A 16 7.26 -33.76 -12.26
CA PRO A 16 8.30 -32.97 -12.90
C PRO A 16 8.57 -31.72 -12.08
N ASN A 17 9.83 -31.31 -12.04
CA ASN A 17 10.22 -30.06 -11.41
C ASN A 17 9.59 -28.87 -12.15
N PRO A 18 8.77 -28.02 -11.48
CA PRO A 18 8.07 -26.93 -12.15
C PRO A 18 9.01 -25.80 -12.57
N TYR A 19 10.20 -25.71 -11.97
CA TYR A 19 11.14 -24.60 -12.17
C TYR A 19 11.94 -24.74 -13.47
N ASP A 20 11.25 -24.72 -14.60
CA ASP A 20 11.87 -24.58 -15.91
C ASP A 20 12.51 -23.19 -16.10
N ARG A 21 13.19 -22.97 -17.24
CA ARG A 21 13.85 -21.68 -17.50
C ARG A 21 12.87 -20.51 -17.56
N LYS A 22 11.62 -20.76 -17.98
CA LYS A 22 10.59 -19.74 -18.13
C LYS A 22 10.11 -19.29 -16.76
N LEU A 23 9.68 -20.22 -15.90
CA LEU A 23 9.21 -19.93 -14.54
C LEU A 23 10.33 -19.29 -13.71
N GLN A 24 11.57 -19.78 -13.82
CA GLN A 24 12.71 -19.14 -13.14
C GLN A 24 12.90 -17.68 -13.57
N HIS A 25 12.70 -17.37 -14.85
CA HIS A 25 12.81 -16.01 -15.37
C HIS A 25 11.66 -15.12 -14.87
N GLU A 26 10.44 -15.65 -14.85
CA GLU A 26 9.26 -14.94 -14.34
C GLU A 26 9.40 -14.62 -12.84
N ILE A 27 9.83 -15.59 -12.03
CA ILE A 27 10.08 -15.40 -10.60
C ILE A 27 11.18 -14.35 -10.37
N GLU A 28 12.29 -14.40 -11.11
CA GLU A 28 13.36 -13.41 -10.97
C GLU A 28 12.94 -12.02 -11.48
N SER A 29 12.13 -11.95 -12.54
CA SER A 29 11.54 -10.69 -13.03
C SER A 29 10.64 -10.07 -11.96
N SER A 30 9.78 -10.88 -11.34
CA SER A 30 8.92 -10.42 -10.26
C SER A 30 9.71 -9.97 -9.04
N ARG A 31 10.74 -10.74 -8.66
CA ARG A 31 11.68 -10.39 -7.59
C ARG A 31 12.36 -9.04 -7.83
N LYS A 32 12.83 -8.77 -9.04
CA LYS A 32 13.40 -7.45 -9.40
C LYS A 32 12.37 -6.34 -9.27
N SER A 33 11.11 -6.63 -9.54
CA SER A 33 10.02 -5.68 -9.34
C SER A 33 9.79 -5.38 -7.84
N PHE A 34 10.10 -6.28 -6.92
CA PHE A 34 9.92 -6.06 -5.48
C PHE A 34 11.22 -5.70 -4.76
N ASP A 35 12.03 -4.84 -5.37
CA ASP A 35 13.33 -4.38 -4.83
C ASP A 35 14.27 -5.54 -4.45
N GLY A 36 14.14 -6.67 -5.15
CA GLY A 36 14.94 -7.88 -4.96
C GLY A 36 14.38 -8.88 -3.93
N ILE A 37 13.25 -8.60 -3.29
CA ILE A 37 12.69 -9.40 -2.19
C ILE A 37 11.21 -9.74 -2.44
N LEU A 38 10.93 -11.01 -2.65
CA LEU A 38 9.59 -11.59 -2.74
C LEU A 38 8.96 -11.77 -1.34
N PHE A 39 7.65 -11.90 -1.26
CA PHE A 39 6.92 -12.24 -0.04
C PHE A 39 7.38 -13.57 0.55
N ILE A 40 7.62 -14.60 -0.28
CA ILE A 40 8.17 -15.86 0.22
C ILE A 40 9.54 -15.69 0.90
N ASP A 41 10.39 -14.77 0.44
CA ASP A 41 11.67 -14.52 1.12
C ASP A 41 11.48 -13.84 2.49
N ARG A 42 10.45 -12.99 2.60
CA ARG A 42 10.08 -12.35 3.87
C ARG A 42 9.59 -13.40 4.86
N VAL A 43 8.75 -14.33 4.39
CA VAL A 43 8.27 -15.47 5.19
C VAL A 43 9.44 -16.34 5.63
N LEU A 44 10.29 -16.79 4.71
CA LEU A 44 11.47 -17.61 5.00
C LEU A 44 12.38 -16.95 6.03
N ARG A 45 12.63 -15.63 5.89
CA ARG A 45 13.43 -14.86 6.85
C ARG A 45 12.77 -14.79 8.22
N ALA A 46 11.46 -14.54 8.28
CA ALA A 46 10.70 -14.45 9.53
C ALA A 46 10.72 -15.76 10.34
N VAL A 47 10.83 -16.91 9.66
CA VAL A 47 10.93 -18.23 10.30
C VAL A 47 12.38 -18.74 10.44
N GLY A 48 13.38 -17.87 10.22
CA GLY A 48 14.79 -18.16 10.48
C GLY A 48 15.57 -18.82 9.34
N ILE A 49 14.98 -19.01 8.15
CA ILE A 49 15.69 -19.47 6.96
C ILE A 49 16.26 -18.25 6.23
N THR A 50 17.50 -17.89 6.57
CA THR A 50 18.16 -16.65 6.12
C THR A 50 19.13 -16.83 4.95
N LYS A 51 19.33 -18.06 4.47
CA LYS A 51 20.18 -18.30 3.30
C LYS A 51 19.62 -17.53 2.10
N ALA A 52 20.49 -16.80 1.40
CA ALA A 52 20.07 -15.99 0.27
C ALA A 52 19.53 -16.86 -0.87
N LYS A 53 18.39 -16.46 -1.44
CA LYS A 53 17.80 -17.02 -2.68
C LYS A 53 17.58 -18.54 -2.63
N VAL A 54 17.05 -19.04 -1.51
CA VAL A 54 16.63 -20.43 -1.36
C VAL A 54 15.47 -20.77 -2.31
N TYR A 55 14.63 -19.79 -2.61
CA TYR A 55 13.54 -19.88 -3.58
C TYR A 55 13.87 -19.09 -4.86
N PRO A 56 13.60 -19.64 -6.07
CA PRO A 56 13.04 -20.97 -6.31
C PRO A 56 14.10 -22.08 -6.28
N PRO A 57 13.76 -23.31 -5.85
CA PRO A 57 14.67 -24.46 -5.88
C PRO A 57 14.81 -25.02 -7.32
N LYS A 58 15.78 -24.48 -8.06
CA LYS A 58 15.98 -24.67 -9.52
C LYS A 58 16.23 -26.10 -10.03
N THR A 59 16.49 -27.06 -9.14
CA THR A 59 16.82 -28.45 -9.48
C THR A 59 16.23 -29.40 -8.45
N ASP A 60 16.09 -30.69 -8.78
CA ASP A 60 15.56 -31.68 -7.83
C ASP A 60 16.41 -31.79 -6.57
N ASN A 61 17.73 -31.62 -6.71
CA ASN A 61 18.62 -31.56 -5.57
C ASN A 61 18.37 -30.30 -4.71
N ALA A 62 18.07 -29.16 -5.34
CA ALA A 62 17.69 -27.95 -4.61
C ALA A 62 16.36 -28.11 -3.88
N VAL A 63 15.38 -28.85 -4.44
CA VAL A 63 14.12 -29.18 -3.76
C VAL A 63 14.39 -30.04 -2.52
N LYS A 64 15.25 -31.06 -2.64
CA LYS A 64 15.69 -31.88 -1.49
C LYS A 64 16.38 -31.05 -0.42
N GLN A 65 17.27 -30.14 -0.81
CA GLN A 65 17.95 -29.25 0.12
C GLN A 65 17.00 -28.27 0.81
N LEU A 66 16.02 -27.73 0.09
CA LEU A 66 14.98 -26.87 0.66
C LEU A 66 14.13 -27.64 1.67
N HIS A 67 13.69 -28.86 1.30
CA HIS A 67 12.93 -29.73 2.18
C HIS A 67 13.67 -30.00 3.49
N GLN A 68 14.92 -30.42 3.41
CA GLN A 68 15.76 -30.66 4.59
C GLN A 68 15.92 -29.39 5.44
N GLN A 69 16.15 -28.22 4.82
CA GLN A 69 16.26 -26.95 5.55
C GLN A 69 14.99 -26.58 6.31
N ILE A 70 13.80 -26.81 5.73
CA ILE A 70 12.52 -26.57 6.39
C ILE A 70 12.31 -27.58 7.53
N CYS A 71 12.67 -28.84 7.32
CA CYS A 71 12.60 -29.88 8.35
C CYS A 71 13.50 -29.58 9.55
N ASP A 72 14.73 -29.13 9.32
CA ASP A 72 15.73 -28.87 10.37
C ASP A 72 15.52 -27.52 11.08
N ALA A 73 14.80 -26.59 10.44
CA ALA A 73 14.53 -25.28 11.02
C ALA A 73 13.69 -25.37 12.30
N ASN A 74 14.08 -24.57 13.30
CA ASN A 74 13.40 -24.47 14.58
C ASN A 74 12.15 -23.57 14.48
N MET A 75 11.09 -24.10 13.87
CA MET A 75 9.80 -23.43 13.73
C MET A 75 8.65 -24.40 14.00
N SER A 76 7.46 -23.85 14.27
CA SER A 76 6.25 -24.65 14.48
C SER A 76 5.84 -25.43 13.22
N MET A 77 5.11 -26.52 13.42
CA MET A 77 4.69 -27.41 12.33
C MET A 77 3.86 -26.68 11.26
N HIS A 78 2.97 -25.78 11.66
CA HIS A 78 2.13 -25.02 10.72
C HIS A 78 2.97 -24.10 9.80
N TYR A 79 4.08 -23.55 10.28
CA TYR A 79 4.99 -22.78 9.42
C TYR A 79 5.73 -23.66 8.41
N LYS A 80 6.17 -24.87 8.82
CA LYS A 80 6.76 -25.84 7.89
C LYS A 80 5.76 -26.21 6.77
N PHE A 81 4.52 -26.50 7.15
CA PHE A 81 3.46 -26.82 6.19
C PHE A 81 3.15 -25.65 5.27
N SER A 82 3.16 -24.42 5.79
CA SER A 82 2.96 -23.21 5.00
C SER A 82 4.02 -23.05 3.90
N LEU A 83 5.29 -23.29 4.23
CA LEU A 83 6.39 -23.23 3.25
C LEU A 83 6.29 -24.33 2.19
N PHE A 84 6.00 -25.57 2.61
CA PHE A 84 5.79 -26.66 1.65
C PHE A 84 4.59 -26.40 0.74
N TYR A 85 3.48 -25.97 1.32
CA TYR A 85 2.27 -25.62 0.56
C TYR A 85 2.56 -24.54 -0.48
N TYR A 86 3.29 -23.48 -0.13
CA TYR A 86 3.68 -22.44 -1.08
C TYR A 86 4.45 -23.00 -2.28
N VAL A 87 5.44 -23.87 -2.04
CA VAL A 87 6.21 -24.51 -3.11
C VAL A 87 5.32 -25.41 -3.96
N LEU A 88 4.41 -26.16 -3.34
CA LEU A 88 3.47 -27.04 -4.05
C LEU A 88 2.49 -26.28 -4.95
N LEU A 89 2.19 -25.01 -4.68
CA LEU A 89 1.40 -24.18 -5.60
C LEU A 89 2.09 -24.00 -6.95
N ASP A 90 3.43 -23.96 -7.00
CA ASP A 90 4.17 -23.93 -8.28
C ASP A 90 4.05 -25.27 -9.03
N PHE A 91 3.97 -26.39 -8.29
CA PHE A 91 3.77 -27.72 -8.88
C PHE A 91 2.36 -27.87 -9.47
N ASP A 92 1.34 -27.34 -8.79
CA ASP A 92 -0.04 -27.34 -9.28
C ASP A 92 -0.18 -26.54 -10.58
N GLU A 93 0.49 -25.39 -10.70
CA GLU A 93 0.42 -24.60 -11.93
C GLU A 93 1.15 -25.27 -13.10
N ALA A 94 2.26 -25.97 -12.82
CA ALA A 94 3.00 -26.71 -13.85
C ALA A 94 2.30 -28.02 -14.27
N SER A 95 1.33 -28.49 -13.48
CA SER A 95 0.66 -29.78 -13.69
C SER A 95 -0.79 -29.56 -14.09
N ASP A 96 -1.15 -29.83 -15.35
CA ASP A 96 -2.50 -29.57 -15.88
C ASP A 96 -3.65 -30.29 -15.13
N HIS A 97 -3.38 -31.32 -14.32
CA HIS A 97 -4.41 -32.24 -13.82
C HIS A 97 -4.26 -32.72 -12.36
N GLN A 98 -3.24 -32.31 -11.60
CA GLN A 98 -3.05 -32.75 -10.22
C GLN A 98 -2.92 -31.58 -9.27
N SER A 99 -3.90 -31.47 -8.37
CA SER A 99 -3.87 -30.53 -7.24
C SER A 99 -3.07 -31.15 -6.09
N VAL A 100 -1.76 -31.18 -6.25
CA VAL A 100 -0.81 -31.75 -5.28
C VAL A 100 -0.86 -30.97 -3.98
N SER A 101 -1.04 -29.65 -4.05
CA SER A 101 -1.17 -28.82 -2.85
C SER A 101 -2.43 -29.17 -2.04
N GLU A 102 -3.55 -29.52 -2.68
CA GLU A 102 -4.78 -29.95 -1.98
C GLU A 102 -4.61 -31.33 -1.34
N ALA A 103 -4.01 -32.29 -2.05
CA ALA A 103 -3.69 -33.60 -1.49
C ALA A 103 -2.77 -33.48 -0.26
N PHE A 104 -1.78 -32.58 -0.32
CA PHE A 104 -0.92 -32.26 0.82
C PHE A 104 -1.71 -31.67 2.00
N VAL A 105 -2.65 -30.75 1.73
CA VAL A 105 -3.50 -30.14 2.76
C VAL A 105 -4.35 -31.20 3.47
N GLU A 106 -4.97 -32.11 2.71
CA GLU A 106 -5.79 -33.20 3.27
C GLU A 106 -4.95 -34.16 4.12
N ALA A 107 -3.78 -34.55 3.63
CA ALA A 107 -2.89 -35.49 4.32
C ALA A 107 -2.24 -34.89 5.58
N SER A 108 -1.87 -33.60 5.53
CA SER A 108 -1.17 -32.91 6.63
C SER A 108 -2.11 -32.31 7.68
N GLY A 109 -3.38 -32.09 7.34
CA GLY A 109 -4.33 -31.38 8.21
C GLY A 109 -3.98 -29.90 8.37
N MET A 110 -3.32 -29.28 7.37
CA MET A 110 -2.91 -27.88 7.42
C MET A 110 -4.12 -26.96 7.65
N PRO A 111 -4.11 -26.07 8.67
CA PRO A 111 -5.26 -25.21 8.95
C PRO A 111 -5.56 -24.23 7.82
N LYS A 112 -6.85 -24.00 7.55
CA LYS A 112 -7.33 -23.22 6.39
C LYS A 112 -6.76 -21.80 6.31
N LYS A 113 -6.61 -21.12 7.46
CA LYS A 113 -6.04 -19.75 7.51
C LYS A 113 -4.64 -19.66 6.91
N TYR A 114 -3.79 -20.67 7.13
CA TYR A 114 -2.44 -20.69 6.56
C TYR A 114 -2.47 -20.96 5.05
N GLN A 115 -3.41 -21.79 4.59
CA GLN A 115 -3.58 -22.04 3.15
C GLN A 115 -3.98 -20.75 2.43
N ILE A 116 -5.00 -20.06 2.95
CA ILE A 116 -5.50 -18.79 2.41
C ILE A 116 -4.35 -17.78 2.37
N PHE A 117 -3.64 -17.60 3.49
CA PHE A 117 -2.58 -16.62 3.57
C PHE A 117 -1.43 -16.89 2.60
N MET A 118 -0.91 -18.13 2.57
CA MET A 118 0.20 -18.48 1.67
C MET A 118 -0.20 -18.41 0.20
N LYS A 119 -1.44 -18.79 -0.15
CA LYS A 119 -1.96 -18.67 -1.51
C LYS A 119 -2.10 -17.20 -1.94
N GLY A 120 -2.51 -16.33 -1.02
CA GLY A 120 -2.53 -14.89 -1.25
C GLY A 120 -1.14 -14.32 -1.51
N LEU A 121 -0.15 -14.66 -0.68
CA LEU A 121 1.24 -14.24 -0.89
C LEU A 121 1.84 -14.79 -2.19
N TRP A 122 1.46 -16.00 -2.59
CA TRP A 122 1.89 -16.60 -3.85
C TRP A 122 1.36 -15.80 -5.06
N TYR A 123 0.10 -15.39 -5.06
CA TYR A 123 -0.42 -14.49 -6.09
C TYR A 123 0.23 -13.10 -6.06
N MET A 124 0.57 -12.57 -4.87
CA MET A 124 1.34 -11.33 -4.75
C MET A 124 2.70 -11.47 -5.43
N ASP A 125 3.42 -12.57 -5.19
CA ASP A 125 4.72 -12.87 -5.80
C ASP A 125 4.66 -13.06 -7.31
N LYS A 126 3.48 -13.39 -7.84
CA LYS A 126 3.20 -13.46 -9.28
C LYS A 126 2.65 -12.18 -9.90
N GLN A 127 2.49 -11.12 -9.11
CA GLN A 127 1.87 -9.86 -9.53
C GLN A 127 0.40 -9.96 -9.96
N ASP A 128 -0.29 -11.05 -9.60
CA ASP A 128 -1.74 -11.17 -9.78
C ASP A 128 -2.44 -10.55 -8.56
N PHE A 129 -2.33 -9.23 -8.44
CA PHE A 129 -2.78 -8.48 -7.25
C PHE A 129 -4.30 -8.56 -7.03
N ALA A 130 -5.07 -8.67 -8.11
CA ALA A 130 -6.52 -8.80 -8.03
C ALA A 130 -6.91 -10.12 -7.35
N ARG A 131 -6.35 -11.25 -7.83
CA ARG A 131 -6.59 -12.55 -7.18
C ARG A 131 -5.98 -12.61 -5.79
N ALA A 132 -4.79 -12.04 -5.60
CA ALA A 132 -4.16 -12.00 -4.28
C ALA A 132 -5.08 -11.38 -3.22
N LEU A 133 -5.78 -10.30 -3.58
CA LEU A 133 -6.69 -9.58 -2.68
C LEU A 133 -7.83 -10.46 -2.16
N GLU A 134 -8.37 -11.37 -2.98
CA GLU A 134 -9.42 -12.33 -2.60
C GLU A 134 -8.98 -13.23 -1.42
N TYR A 135 -7.68 -13.45 -1.26
CA TYR A 135 -7.11 -14.26 -0.18
C TYR A 135 -6.61 -13.41 0.98
N ILE A 136 -5.75 -12.42 0.73
CA ILE A 136 -5.07 -11.66 1.81
C ILE A 136 -6.02 -10.73 2.56
N ALA A 137 -7.18 -10.39 2.00
CA ALA A 137 -8.22 -9.61 2.67
C ALA A 137 -9.21 -10.47 3.48
N HIS A 138 -8.99 -11.79 3.57
CA HIS A 138 -9.91 -12.69 4.25
C HIS A 138 -9.95 -12.41 5.78
N PRO A 139 -11.15 -12.30 6.41
CA PRO A 139 -11.30 -11.83 7.80
C PRO A 139 -10.75 -12.80 8.86
N SER A 140 -10.44 -14.04 8.51
CA SER A 140 -9.81 -15.00 9.43
C SER A 140 -8.29 -14.82 9.58
N LEU A 141 -7.70 -13.90 8.81
CA LEU A 141 -6.27 -13.66 8.79
C LEU A 141 -5.88 -12.57 9.77
N ILE A 142 -4.67 -12.71 10.32
CA ILE A 142 -3.98 -11.61 10.99
C ILE A 142 -3.20 -10.88 9.89
N PRO A 143 -3.21 -9.53 9.84
CA PRO A 143 -2.58 -8.75 8.78
C PRO A 143 -1.05 -8.71 8.93
N ASP A 144 -0.41 -9.86 8.94
CA ASP A 144 1.04 -9.99 8.89
C ASP A 144 1.55 -9.44 7.55
N PHE A 145 2.70 -8.76 7.58
CA PHE A 145 3.30 -8.10 6.41
C PHE A 145 2.43 -7.01 5.76
N ALA A 146 1.48 -6.41 6.49
CA ALA A 146 0.61 -5.37 5.95
C ALA A 146 1.37 -4.19 5.33
N ASP A 147 2.45 -3.72 5.96
CA ASP A 147 3.33 -2.68 5.43
C ASP A 147 3.85 -3.03 4.03
N ASP A 148 4.25 -4.28 3.83
CA ASP A 148 4.80 -4.76 2.58
C ASP A 148 3.73 -4.94 1.51
N ILE A 149 2.56 -5.47 1.90
CA ILE A 149 1.39 -5.61 1.03
C ILE A 149 0.96 -4.23 0.52
N ILE A 150 0.74 -3.27 1.42
CA ILE A 150 0.37 -1.89 1.06
C ILE A 150 1.44 -1.25 0.19
N THR A 151 2.71 -1.37 0.56
CA THR A 151 3.82 -0.79 -0.20
C THR A 151 3.84 -1.32 -1.63
N VAL A 152 3.67 -2.64 -1.83
CA VAL A 152 3.65 -3.25 -3.15
C VAL A 152 2.41 -2.81 -3.94
N LEU A 153 1.21 -2.87 -3.35
CA LEU A 153 -0.04 -2.49 -4.04
C LEU A 153 -0.01 -1.02 -4.47
N VAL A 154 0.46 -0.10 -3.61
CA VAL A 154 0.55 1.33 -3.94
C VAL A 154 1.60 1.59 -5.02
N ARG A 155 2.80 1.00 -4.91
CA ARG A 155 3.88 1.23 -5.89
C ARG A 155 3.59 0.60 -7.25
N ARG A 156 2.73 -0.41 -7.30
CA ARG A 156 2.36 -1.13 -8.53
C ARG A 156 1.04 -0.65 -9.15
N ALA A 157 0.38 0.32 -8.52
CA ALA A 157 -0.77 1.02 -9.08
C ALA A 157 -0.43 1.64 -10.45
N GLN A 158 -1.05 1.12 -11.51
CA GLN A 158 -0.89 1.67 -12.85
C GLN A 158 -1.82 2.87 -13.04
N GLY A 159 -1.34 3.93 -13.68
CA GLY A 159 -2.17 5.11 -13.96
C GLY A 159 -2.69 5.84 -12.72
N ASN A 160 -2.05 5.68 -11.56
CA ASN A 160 -2.54 6.15 -10.25
C ASN A 160 -3.88 5.50 -9.82
N ASP A 161 -4.21 4.32 -10.34
CA ASP A 161 -5.33 3.53 -9.84
C ASP A 161 -4.95 2.79 -8.56
N TYR A 162 -5.30 3.39 -7.42
CA TYR A 162 -5.03 2.84 -6.09
C TYR A 162 -6.15 1.92 -5.58
N THR A 163 -7.12 1.52 -6.42
CA THR A 163 -8.32 0.77 -6.01
C THR A 163 -7.97 -0.48 -5.20
N LEU A 164 -6.98 -1.27 -5.62
CA LEU A 164 -6.59 -2.50 -4.90
C LEU A 164 -5.98 -2.20 -3.53
N ALA A 165 -5.10 -1.19 -3.44
CA ALA A 165 -4.47 -0.80 -2.19
C ALA A 165 -5.51 -0.26 -1.18
N LEU A 166 -6.41 0.60 -1.64
CA LEU A 166 -7.47 1.17 -0.81
C LEU A 166 -8.50 0.11 -0.41
N SER A 167 -8.85 -0.81 -1.32
CA SER A 167 -9.76 -1.93 -1.00
C SER A 167 -9.18 -2.85 0.07
N TYR A 168 -7.89 -3.18 -0.01
CA TYR A 168 -7.19 -3.92 1.05
C TYR A 168 -7.24 -3.15 2.37
N PHE A 169 -6.86 -1.86 2.35
CA PHE A 169 -6.84 -1.03 3.55
C PHE A 169 -8.22 -0.91 4.21
N GLN A 170 -9.27 -0.66 3.44
CA GLN A 170 -10.64 -0.49 3.95
C GLN A 170 -11.23 -1.81 4.48
N THR A 171 -10.88 -2.95 3.87
CA THR A 171 -11.38 -4.26 4.28
C THR A 171 -10.65 -4.80 5.51
N VAL A 172 -9.32 -4.67 5.54
CA VAL A 172 -8.47 -5.29 6.56
C VAL A 172 -8.18 -4.35 7.73
N GLN A 173 -8.20 -3.04 7.49
CA GLN A 173 -7.83 -1.99 8.46
C GLN A 173 -6.53 -2.30 9.22
N PRO A 174 -5.43 -2.62 8.52
CA PRO A 174 -4.19 -3.01 9.18
C PRO A 174 -3.55 -1.84 9.93
N ILE A 175 -2.83 -2.16 11.01
CA ILE A 175 -1.97 -1.20 11.72
C ILE A 175 -0.59 -1.19 11.04
N LEU A 176 -0.29 -0.12 10.31
CA LEU A 176 1.01 0.07 9.67
C LEU A 176 2.09 0.40 10.70
N GLN A 177 3.22 -0.30 10.61
CA GLN A 177 4.31 -0.20 11.59
C GLN A 177 5.37 0.82 11.19
N THR A 178 5.57 1.02 9.89
CA THR A 178 6.60 1.89 9.33
C THR A 178 6.00 3.19 8.82
N SER A 179 6.73 4.30 9.03
CA SER A 179 6.35 5.60 8.48
C SER A 179 6.30 5.58 6.95
N ALA A 180 7.20 4.84 6.30
CA ALA A 180 7.24 4.73 4.84
C ALA A 180 5.96 4.10 4.25
N ALA A 181 5.45 3.03 4.86
CA ALA A 181 4.19 2.42 4.43
C ALA A 181 3.00 3.35 4.68
N LEU A 182 2.98 4.03 5.83
CA LEU A 182 1.97 5.02 6.18
C LEU A 182 1.93 6.18 5.17
N GLU A 183 3.08 6.76 4.84
CA GLU A 183 3.18 7.86 3.87
C GLU A 183 2.75 7.42 2.47
N LEU A 184 3.06 6.19 2.05
CA LEU A 184 2.62 5.64 0.77
C LEU A 184 1.10 5.48 0.72
N LEU A 185 0.51 4.86 1.74
CA LEU A 185 -0.95 4.73 1.85
C LEU A 185 -1.61 6.11 1.87
N PHE A 186 -1.10 7.03 2.68
CA PHE A 186 -1.65 8.37 2.79
C PHE A 186 -1.62 9.12 1.46
N ASN A 187 -0.52 9.01 0.71
CA ASN A 187 -0.44 9.59 -0.64
C ASN A 187 -1.47 8.98 -1.59
N ALA A 188 -1.72 7.67 -1.52
CA ALA A 188 -2.76 7.02 -2.30
C ALA A 188 -4.15 7.57 -1.93
N ILE A 189 -4.48 7.64 -0.64
CA ILE A 189 -5.75 8.22 -0.15
C ILE A 189 -5.89 9.67 -0.64
N ALA A 190 -4.87 10.50 -0.41
CA ALA A 190 -4.89 11.92 -0.78
C ALA A 190 -5.04 12.16 -2.29
N ARG A 191 -4.50 11.27 -3.12
CA ARG A 191 -4.65 11.31 -4.58
C ARG A 191 -6.05 10.91 -5.03
N THR A 192 -6.71 10.01 -4.31
CA THR A 192 -8.07 9.55 -4.64
C THR A 192 -9.16 10.46 -4.05
N SER A 193 -8.98 10.96 -2.82
CA SER A 193 -9.96 11.79 -2.11
C SER A 193 -9.27 12.72 -1.11
N VAL A 194 -9.40 14.04 -1.34
CA VAL A 194 -8.83 15.07 -0.46
C VAL A 194 -9.56 15.07 0.89
N SER A 195 -10.88 14.92 0.86
CA SER A 195 -11.71 14.80 2.06
C SER A 195 -11.37 13.57 2.91
N GLU A 196 -11.24 12.38 2.29
CA GLU A 196 -10.91 11.15 3.03
C GLU A 196 -9.52 11.25 3.66
N ALA A 197 -8.55 11.84 2.96
CA ALA A 197 -7.20 12.06 3.51
C ALA A 197 -7.21 13.00 4.72
N LEU A 198 -8.03 14.06 4.70
CA LEU A 198 -8.20 14.92 5.87
C LEU A 198 -8.71 14.10 7.06
N PHE A 199 -9.81 13.35 6.89
CA PHE A 199 -10.38 12.55 7.98
C PHE A 199 -9.42 11.47 8.47
N TYR A 200 -8.67 10.84 7.57
CA TYR A 200 -7.64 9.88 7.94
C TYR A 200 -6.49 10.51 8.74
N SER A 201 -6.03 11.72 8.37
CA SER A 201 -5.00 12.41 9.15
C SER A 201 -5.43 12.64 10.60
N ARG A 202 -6.73 12.89 10.83
CA ARG A 202 -7.31 13.14 12.16
C ARG A 202 -7.36 11.91 13.07
N THR A 203 -7.21 10.71 12.53
CA THR A 203 -7.16 9.48 13.35
C THR A 203 -5.80 9.30 14.05
N HIS A 204 -4.81 10.14 13.73
CA HIS A 204 -3.45 10.03 14.24
C HIS A 204 -3.15 11.06 15.34
N PRO A 205 -2.14 10.79 16.20
CA PRO A 205 -1.66 11.77 17.18
C PRO A 205 -1.18 13.07 16.53
N THR A 206 -1.25 14.18 17.27
CA THR A 206 -1.03 15.56 16.76
C THR A 206 0.19 15.72 15.85
N HIS A 207 1.34 15.18 16.23
CA HIS A 207 2.56 15.30 15.43
C HIS A 207 2.43 14.61 14.06
N THR A 208 1.95 13.37 14.04
CA THR A 208 1.73 12.62 12.79
C THR A 208 0.60 13.25 11.97
N ARG A 209 -0.49 13.67 12.62
CA ARG A 209 -1.59 14.40 11.98
C ARG A 209 -1.10 15.65 11.24
N GLN A 210 -0.26 16.47 11.88
CA GLN A 210 0.30 17.68 11.26
C GLN A 210 1.17 17.34 10.04
N LEU A 211 2.01 16.29 10.14
CA LEU A 211 2.84 15.84 9.03
C LEU A 211 2.01 15.37 7.83
N LEU A 212 1.01 14.51 8.08
CA LEU A 212 0.08 14.03 7.06
C LEU A 212 -0.74 15.18 6.47
N PHE A 213 -1.21 16.12 7.27
CA PHE A 213 -1.93 17.30 6.78
C PHE A 213 -1.07 18.14 5.83
N ARG A 214 0.19 18.43 6.19
CA ARG A 214 1.11 19.16 5.30
C ARG A 214 1.37 18.39 4.00
N GLN A 215 1.45 17.06 4.08
CA GLN A 215 1.58 16.18 2.92
C GLN A 215 0.34 16.20 2.02
N LEU A 216 -0.87 16.30 2.58
CA LEU A 216 -2.12 16.47 1.82
C LEU A 216 -2.07 17.78 1.02
N VAL A 217 -1.74 18.89 1.68
CA VAL A 217 -1.62 20.21 1.03
C VAL A 217 -0.57 20.17 -0.08
N ALA A 218 0.60 19.59 0.18
CA ALA A 218 1.63 19.40 -0.84
C ALA A 218 1.12 18.58 -2.04
N SER A 219 0.45 17.46 -1.78
CA SER A 219 -0.05 16.55 -2.84
C SER A 219 -1.06 17.22 -3.77
N VAL A 220 -1.86 18.16 -3.26
CA VAL A 220 -2.82 18.93 -4.05
C VAL A 220 -2.08 20.00 -4.85
N LEU A 221 -1.11 20.69 -4.26
CA LEU A 221 -0.36 21.77 -4.92
C LEU A 221 0.66 21.30 -5.95
N ASP A 222 1.16 20.08 -5.85
CA ASP A 222 2.12 19.46 -6.76
C ASP A 222 1.53 18.97 -8.08
N GLY A 223 0.20 18.93 -8.20
CA GLY A 223 -0.43 18.38 -9.39
C GLY A 223 -0.07 19.17 -10.65
N ARG A 224 0.32 18.42 -11.70
CA ARG A 224 0.61 18.98 -13.02
C ARG A 224 -0.71 19.51 -13.58
N GLY A 225 -0.75 20.78 -13.93
CA GLY A 225 -1.98 21.53 -14.20
C GLY A 225 -2.99 20.80 -15.11
N GLY A 226 -4.27 21.11 -14.90
CA GLY A 226 -5.40 20.48 -15.58
C GLY A 226 -6.69 20.74 -14.78
N GLU A 227 -7.82 20.25 -15.29
CA GLU A 227 -9.13 20.39 -14.65
C GLU A 227 -9.21 19.64 -13.32
N GLU A 228 -8.66 18.41 -13.26
CA GLU A 228 -8.60 17.59 -12.04
C GLU A 228 -7.85 18.28 -10.90
N PHE A 229 -6.72 18.92 -11.21
CA PHE A 229 -5.99 19.75 -10.25
C PHE A 229 -6.88 20.88 -9.71
N SER A 230 -7.59 21.58 -10.61
CA SER A 230 -8.41 22.74 -10.23
C SER A 230 -9.53 22.32 -9.29
N ASN A 231 -10.15 21.17 -9.55
CA ASN A 231 -11.19 20.60 -8.71
C ASN A 231 -10.65 20.24 -7.32
N ARG A 232 -9.48 19.59 -7.24
CA ARG A 232 -8.86 19.23 -5.96
C ARG A 232 -8.37 20.44 -5.15
N ALA A 233 -7.84 21.45 -5.82
CA ALA A 233 -7.45 22.71 -5.18
C ALA A 233 -8.66 23.46 -4.63
N SER A 234 -9.79 23.43 -5.36
CA SER A 234 -11.07 23.94 -4.87
C SER A 234 -11.55 23.13 -3.65
N GLU A 235 -11.61 21.80 -3.76
CA GLU A 235 -12.01 20.92 -2.64
C GLU A 235 -11.20 21.21 -1.38
N LEU A 236 -9.86 21.30 -1.50
CA LEU A 236 -8.97 21.64 -0.39
C LEU A 236 -9.34 22.99 0.26
N ALA A 237 -9.64 24.00 -0.55
CA ALA A 237 -9.98 25.33 -0.04
C ALA A 237 -11.35 25.37 0.68
N PHE A 238 -12.25 24.43 0.40
CA PHE A 238 -13.57 24.32 1.02
C PHE A 238 -13.66 23.23 2.11
N LEU A 239 -12.55 22.55 2.45
CA LEU A 239 -12.56 21.54 3.51
C LEU A 239 -12.97 22.12 4.88
N PRO A 240 -13.63 21.34 5.75
CA PRO A 240 -13.98 21.80 7.10
C PRO A 240 -12.78 21.66 8.05
N LEU A 241 -11.78 22.52 7.91
CA LEU A 241 -10.59 22.54 8.77
C LEU A 241 -10.93 22.99 10.19
N ASP A 242 -10.29 22.39 11.19
CA ASP A 242 -10.32 22.90 12.56
C ASP A 242 -9.29 24.02 12.77
N PHE A 243 -9.29 24.61 13.97
CA PHE A 243 -8.39 25.73 14.28
C PHE A 243 -6.89 25.39 14.10
N ALA A 244 -6.48 24.18 14.47
CA ALA A 244 -5.07 23.78 14.35
C ALA A 244 -4.69 23.55 12.88
N GLU A 245 -5.59 22.94 12.10
CA GLU A 245 -5.40 22.73 10.67
C GLU A 245 -5.36 24.04 9.89
N GLU A 246 -6.19 25.04 10.25
CA GLU A 246 -6.10 26.41 9.71
C GLU A 246 -4.70 27.01 9.95
N GLU A 247 -4.20 26.94 11.19
CA GLU A 247 -2.88 27.45 11.53
C GLU A 247 -1.78 26.75 10.72
N TRP A 248 -1.81 25.41 10.66
CA TRP A 248 -0.83 24.64 9.89
C TRP A 248 -0.91 24.92 8.39
N PHE A 249 -2.11 25.17 7.86
CA PHE A 249 -2.33 25.51 6.47
C PHE A 249 -1.69 26.85 6.13
N GLU A 250 -1.94 27.87 6.95
CA GLU A 250 -1.35 29.19 6.75
C GLU A 250 0.17 29.17 6.91
N GLU A 251 0.68 28.51 7.96
CA GLU A 251 2.11 28.36 8.20
C GLU A 251 2.79 27.66 7.00
N TYR A 252 2.22 26.55 6.52
CA TYR A 252 2.78 25.80 5.41
C TYR A 252 2.88 26.62 4.11
N LEU A 253 1.88 27.46 3.82
CA LEU A 253 1.82 28.27 2.59
C LEU A 253 2.58 29.60 2.68
N THR A 254 2.85 30.11 3.88
CA THR A 254 3.50 31.42 4.07
C THR A 254 4.97 31.32 4.44
N THR A 255 5.34 30.40 5.34
CA THR A 255 6.71 30.23 5.87
C THR A 255 7.31 28.87 5.53
N GLY A 256 6.47 27.84 5.37
CA GLY A 256 6.90 26.47 5.09
C GLY A 256 7.28 26.20 3.63
N ASN A 257 7.53 24.92 3.34
CA ASN A 257 7.90 24.42 2.01
C ASN A 257 6.83 24.76 0.94
N GLY A 258 5.57 24.88 1.36
CA GLY A 258 4.44 25.18 0.49
C GLY A 258 4.51 26.55 -0.18
N LYS A 259 5.23 27.52 0.42
CA LYS A 259 5.42 28.87 -0.12
C LYS A 259 5.96 28.89 -1.55
N SER A 260 6.78 27.91 -1.91
CA SER A 260 7.43 27.80 -3.21
C SER A 260 6.49 27.37 -4.35
N HIS A 261 5.30 26.83 -4.04
CA HIS A 261 4.35 26.44 -5.08
C HIS A 261 3.71 27.67 -5.73
N LYS A 262 3.59 27.63 -7.06
CA LYS A 262 3.03 28.74 -7.86
C LYS A 262 1.63 29.18 -7.41
N LYS A 263 0.82 28.26 -6.90
CA LYS A 263 -0.57 28.48 -6.51
C LYS A 263 -0.79 28.66 -5.00
N ALA A 264 0.28 28.67 -4.19
CA ALA A 264 0.15 28.78 -2.74
C ALA A 264 -0.62 30.03 -2.29
N LYS A 265 -0.35 31.18 -2.92
CA LYS A 265 -1.03 32.45 -2.63
C LYS A 265 -2.50 32.41 -3.02
N ASP A 266 -2.81 31.87 -4.19
CA ASP A 266 -4.20 31.79 -4.69
C ASP A 266 -5.02 30.83 -3.82
N THR A 267 -4.46 29.68 -3.46
CA THR A 267 -5.11 28.71 -2.57
C THR A 267 -5.36 29.29 -1.17
N LEU A 268 -4.40 30.03 -0.61
CA LEU A 268 -4.57 30.73 0.66
C LEU A 268 -5.66 31.82 0.55
N LEU A 269 -5.69 32.56 -0.55
CA LEU A 269 -6.71 33.59 -0.79
C LEU A 269 -8.11 32.99 -0.85
N ILE A 270 -8.31 31.92 -1.64
CA ILE A 270 -9.60 31.22 -1.76
C ILE A 270 -10.02 30.68 -0.39
N ARG A 271 -9.09 30.11 0.40
CA ARG A 271 -9.41 29.62 1.75
C ARG A 271 -9.94 30.71 2.67
N LYS A 272 -9.32 31.89 2.65
CA LYS A 272 -9.76 33.04 3.47
C LYS A 272 -11.14 33.53 3.05
N ILE A 273 -11.41 33.56 1.74
CA ILE A 273 -12.74 33.88 1.20
C ILE A 273 -13.76 32.82 1.64
N ALA A 274 -13.45 31.54 1.52
CA ALA A 274 -14.34 30.43 1.88
C ALA A 274 -14.63 30.33 3.38
N SER A 275 -13.77 30.90 4.22
CA SER A 275 -13.90 30.89 5.69
C SER A 275 -14.43 32.23 6.25
N ASP A 276 -15.00 33.08 5.41
CA ASP A 276 -15.52 34.41 5.75
C ASP A 276 -14.49 35.40 6.36
N ARG A 277 -13.19 35.17 6.12
CA ARG A 277 -12.08 36.01 6.63
C ARG A 277 -11.77 37.18 5.69
N PHE A 278 -12.80 37.89 5.24
CA PHE A 278 -12.68 38.91 4.19
C PHE A 278 -11.87 40.14 4.61
N SER A 279 -11.85 40.48 5.89
CA SER A 279 -11.06 41.58 6.46
C SER A 279 -9.55 41.37 6.30
N GLU A 280 -9.09 40.12 6.31
CA GLU A 280 -7.68 39.77 6.07
C GLU A 280 -7.31 39.86 4.59
N VAL A 281 -8.31 39.69 3.71
CA VAL A 281 -8.17 39.68 2.25
C VAL A 281 -8.13 41.10 1.69
N SER A 282 -8.92 42.02 2.24
CA SER A 282 -8.98 43.42 1.79
C SER A 282 -7.62 44.17 1.90
N ASN A 283 -6.75 43.72 2.79
CA ASN A 283 -5.42 44.31 2.98
C ASN A 283 -4.36 43.80 1.98
N GLN A 284 -4.67 42.80 1.15
CA GLN A 284 -3.72 42.25 0.17
C GLN A 284 -3.69 43.08 -1.13
N ARG A 285 -2.49 43.20 -1.73
CA ARG A 285 -2.25 44.03 -2.92
C ARG A 285 -3.03 43.52 -4.14
N GLN A 286 -3.64 44.45 -4.86
CA GLN A 286 -4.36 44.24 -6.11
C GLN A 286 -3.42 43.74 -7.20
N GLY A 287 -3.65 42.54 -7.72
CA GLY A 287 -2.94 42.04 -8.89
C GLY A 287 -3.35 40.63 -9.28
N GLY A 288 -3.60 40.40 -10.57
CA GLY A 288 -3.90 39.08 -11.13
C GLY A 288 -5.39 38.80 -11.31
N GLN A 289 -5.71 37.53 -11.56
CA GLN A 289 -7.04 37.02 -11.91
C GLN A 289 -8.12 37.32 -10.84
N TRP A 290 -7.72 37.56 -9.60
CA TRP A 290 -8.62 37.81 -8.46
C TRP A 290 -8.93 39.30 -8.20
N ALA A 291 -8.35 40.23 -8.98
CA ALA A 291 -8.48 41.68 -8.72
C ALA A 291 -9.94 42.16 -8.64
N GLY A 292 -10.80 41.71 -9.57
CA GLY A 292 -12.23 42.08 -9.58
C GLY A 292 -13.02 41.50 -8.40
N VAL A 293 -12.67 40.29 -7.94
CA VAL A 293 -13.29 39.68 -6.75
C VAL A 293 -12.89 40.45 -5.49
N LEU A 294 -11.60 40.80 -5.37
CA LEU A 294 -11.09 41.60 -4.25
C LEU A 294 -11.72 42.99 -4.18
N GLU A 295 -11.95 43.63 -5.34
CA GLU A 295 -12.62 44.93 -5.42
C GLU A 295 -14.10 44.85 -4.99
N GLY A 296 -14.82 43.82 -5.45
CA GLY A 296 -16.20 43.56 -5.01
C GLY A 296 -16.30 43.32 -3.50
N ILE A 297 -15.40 42.53 -2.92
CA ILE A 297 -15.35 42.28 -1.47
C ILE A 297 -15.09 43.59 -0.70
N LYS A 298 -14.14 44.42 -1.15
CA LYS A 298 -13.87 45.73 -0.53
C LYS A 298 -15.08 46.65 -0.57
N GLY A 299 -15.77 46.72 -1.70
CA GLY A 299 -16.99 47.52 -1.86
C GLY A 299 -18.13 47.05 -0.95
N GLY A 300 -18.28 45.74 -0.76
CA GLY A 300 -19.31 45.16 0.11
C GLY A 300 -19.06 45.36 1.62
N ILE A 301 -17.81 45.23 2.08
CA ILE A 301 -17.46 45.43 3.49
C ILE A 301 -17.50 46.92 3.86
N GLY A 302 -17.05 47.80 2.97
CA GLY A 302 -17.04 49.25 3.21
C GLY A 302 -18.45 49.84 3.36
N GLY A 303 -19.47 49.22 2.77
CA GLY A 303 -20.87 49.65 2.87
C GLY A 303 -21.61 49.17 4.13
N GLN A 304 -21.02 48.32 4.98
CA GLN A 304 -21.64 47.89 6.26
C GLN A 304 -21.18 48.73 7.47
N THR A 305 -20.29 49.70 7.27
CA THR A 305 -19.75 50.57 8.32
C THR A 305 -20.32 52.00 8.32
N GLU A 306 -21.36 52.28 7.51
CA GLU A 306 -22.11 53.54 7.53
C GLU A 306 -23.53 53.38 8.10
#